data_AF-A0A149Q752-F1
#
_entry.id   AF-A0A149Q752-F1
#
_cell.length_a   1.000
_cell.length_b   1.000
_cell.length_c   1.000
_cell.angle_alpha   90.00
_cell.angle_beta   90.00
_cell.angle_gamma   90.00
#
_symmetry.space_group_name_H-M   'P 1'
#
loop_
_entity.id
_entity.type
_entity.pdbx_description
1 polymer ?
#
loop_
_entity_poly.entity_id
_entity_poly.type
_entity_poly.pdbx_seq_one_letter_code
_entity_poly.pdbx_strand_id
1 'polypeptide(L)'
;MNTNAGLVDFLNGLNHRAKRAFDTLRAGPRWQVRSDVTIPALRHTALLMLVKDEADILGLNLRHHYRLGFRRFFILDNNSTDGTAQEIELFRKDAPPADIFYAQDYQDAYYQAAKMQALQQFAETYLRHDANPPDWIFFVDADEFITCCHTGPKAGEKFARVLTDPQARLLVFHWAQAALVTSTPPYRLTAFGPSLAETECAVWPAMRQEVTKVALRTGYGLTTGQGNHFVE
;
A
#
# COMPACT_ATOMS: atom_id res chain seq x y z
N MET A 1 -9.56 -10.35 33.47
CA MET A 1 -8.89 -9.12 33.02
C MET A 1 -9.06 -9.05 31.51
N ASN A 2 -9.63 -7.97 31.00
CA ASN A 2 -10.17 -7.89 29.64
C ASN A 2 -9.02 -7.76 28.63
N THR A 3 -8.58 -8.89 28.06
CA THR A 3 -7.45 -8.99 27.12
C THR A 3 -7.62 -8.08 25.90
N ASN A 4 -8.87 -7.84 25.47
CA ASN A 4 -9.18 -6.91 24.38
C ASN A 4 -8.87 -5.45 24.70
N ALA A 5 -9.06 -4.99 25.95
CA ALA A 5 -8.75 -3.60 26.30
C ALA A 5 -7.24 -3.34 26.23
N GLY A 6 -6.43 -4.29 26.71
CA GLY A 6 -4.96 -4.19 26.64
C GLY A 6 -4.40 -4.22 25.21
N LEU A 7 -5.02 -4.99 24.32
CA LEU A 7 -4.63 -5.03 22.90
C LEU A 7 -4.97 -3.72 22.19
N VAL A 8 -6.18 -3.18 22.40
CA VAL A 8 -6.61 -1.90 21.82
C VAL A 8 -5.70 -0.75 22.29
N ASP A 9 -5.37 -0.68 23.58
CA ASP A 9 -4.45 0.33 24.11
C ASP A 9 -3.04 0.21 23.52
N PHE A 10 -2.55 -1.02 23.34
CA PHE A 10 -1.26 -1.28 22.71
C PHE A 10 -1.23 -0.84 21.23
N LEU A 11 -2.27 -1.17 20.47
CA LEU A 11 -2.41 -0.78 19.06
C LEU A 11 -2.55 0.75 18.92
N ASN A 12 -3.33 1.39 19.79
CA ASN A 12 -3.43 2.85 19.86
C ASN A 12 -2.07 3.49 20.16
N GLY A 13 -1.30 2.90 21.08
CA GLY A 13 0.07 3.33 21.36
C GLY A 13 1.01 3.20 20.16
N LEU A 14 0.88 2.13 19.36
CA LEU A 14 1.62 1.96 18.10
C LEU A 14 1.22 3.00 17.06
N ASN A 15 -0.08 3.24 16.86
CA ASN A 15 -0.60 4.26 15.94
C ASN A 15 -0.09 5.65 16.30
N HIS A 16 -0.12 6.02 17.59
CA HIS A 16 0.45 7.29 18.05
C HIS A 16 1.96 7.42 17.78
N ARG A 17 2.72 6.33 17.98
CA ARG A 17 4.16 6.32 17.65
C ARG A 17 4.39 6.46 16.15
N ALA A 18 3.64 5.73 15.33
CA ALA A 18 3.70 5.83 13.88
C ALA A 18 3.37 7.25 13.42
N LYS A 19 2.26 7.84 13.87
CA LYS A 19 1.89 9.22 13.55
C LYS A 19 3.01 10.22 13.87
N ARG A 20 3.57 10.16 15.09
CA ARG A 20 4.68 11.05 15.48
C ARG A 20 5.91 10.86 14.58
N ALA A 21 6.26 9.61 14.25
CA ALA A 21 7.38 9.33 13.36
C ALA A 21 7.15 9.91 11.97
N PHE A 22 5.92 9.79 11.44
CA PHE A 22 5.53 10.37 10.16
C PHE A 22 5.62 11.89 10.16
N ASP A 23 4.95 12.55 11.10
CA ASP A 23 4.89 14.01 11.16
C ASP A 23 6.30 14.59 11.31
N THR A 24 7.15 13.93 12.12
CA THR A 24 8.56 14.31 12.29
C THR A 24 9.36 14.11 11.00
N LEU A 25 9.14 13.00 10.28
CA LEU A 25 9.81 12.73 9.02
C LEU A 25 9.40 13.75 7.96
N ARG A 26 8.09 13.95 7.75
CA ARG A 26 7.53 14.86 6.72
C ARG A 26 7.86 16.32 6.95
N ALA A 27 7.82 16.78 8.20
CA ALA A 27 8.23 18.14 8.53
C ALA A 27 9.76 18.33 8.49
N GLY A 28 10.52 17.24 8.40
CA GLY A 28 11.97 17.27 8.41
C GLY A 28 12.56 17.62 7.03
N PRO A 29 13.74 18.27 6.99
CA PRO A 29 14.42 18.66 5.74
C PRO A 29 14.95 17.47 4.92
N ARG A 30 14.73 16.24 5.41
CA ARG A 30 15.21 14.99 4.80
C ARG A 30 14.09 14.21 4.13
N TRP A 31 12.87 14.75 4.10
CA TRP A 31 11.76 14.15 3.39
C TRP A 31 11.88 14.43 1.89
N GLN A 32 11.82 13.37 1.10
CA GLN A 32 11.74 13.44 -0.36
C GLN A 32 11.04 12.20 -0.89
N VAL A 33 10.26 12.33 -1.95
CA VAL A 33 9.80 11.18 -2.73
C VAL A 33 10.96 10.69 -3.58
N ARG A 34 11.21 9.38 -3.55
CA ARG A 34 12.32 8.74 -4.27
C ARG A 34 11.80 7.63 -5.16
N SER A 35 12.11 7.71 -6.45
CA SER A 35 11.82 6.66 -7.42
C SER A 35 12.97 5.65 -7.58
N ASP A 36 14.15 5.94 -6.99
CA ASP A 36 15.37 5.13 -7.11
C ASP A 36 15.52 4.07 -6.01
N VAL A 37 14.61 4.04 -5.03
CA VAL A 37 14.67 3.07 -3.94
C VAL A 37 14.03 1.76 -4.35
N THR A 38 14.76 0.66 -4.14
CA THR A 38 14.27 -0.71 -4.28
C THR A 38 14.41 -1.45 -2.95
N ILE A 39 13.46 -2.34 -2.67
CA ILE A 39 13.44 -3.19 -1.47
C ILE A 39 13.28 -4.63 -1.96
N PRO A 40 14.39 -5.35 -2.21
CA PRO A 40 14.35 -6.69 -2.78
C PRO A 40 13.47 -7.69 -2.01
N ALA A 41 13.32 -7.52 -0.69
CA ALA A 41 12.46 -8.35 0.15
C ALA A 41 10.96 -8.26 -0.21
N LEU A 42 10.50 -7.17 -0.86
CA LEU A 42 9.11 -7.02 -1.32
C LEU A 42 8.75 -7.97 -2.48
N ARG A 43 9.72 -8.63 -3.11
CA ARG A 43 9.42 -9.66 -4.13
C ARG A 43 8.65 -10.85 -3.54
N HIS A 44 8.73 -11.06 -2.23
CA HIS A 44 8.10 -12.16 -1.50
C HIS A 44 6.80 -11.71 -0.81
N THR A 45 6.18 -10.64 -1.29
CA THR A 45 4.96 -10.08 -0.70
C THR A 45 3.87 -9.95 -1.76
N ALA A 46 2.61 -9.95 -1.32
CA ALA A 46 1.46 -9.68 -2.16
C ALA A 46 0.91 -8.29 -1.84
N LEU A 47 0.54 -7.52 -2.86
CA LEU A 47 -0.12 -6.23 -2.76
C LEU A 47 -1.60 -6.40 -3.13
N LEU A 48 -2.50 -6.06 -2.21
CA LEU A 48 -3.94 -6.16 -2.37
C LEU A 48 -4.56 -4.76 -2.46
N MET A 49 -5.45 -4.59 -3.43
CA MET A 49 -6.12 -3.33 -3.73
C MET A 49 -7.60 -3.58 -4.06
N LEU A 50 -8.49 -2.73 -3.53
CA LEU A 50 -9.86 -2.55 -4.03
C LEU A 50 -9.89 -1.23 -4.78
N VAL A 51 -10.26 -1.24 -6.06
CA VAL A 51 -10.22 -0.07 -6.94
C VAL A 51 -11.60 0.28 -7.47
N LYS A 52 -11.85 1.57 -7.71
CA LYS A 52 -13.09 2.06 -8.34
C LYS A 52 -12.81 3.37 -9.08
N ASP A 53 -12.88 3.34 -10.40
CA ASP A 53 -12.73 4.52 -11.26
C ASP A 53 -11.41 5.29 -10.99
N GLU A 54 -10.28 4.58 -11.07
CA GLU A 54 -8.92 5.06 -10.72
C GLU A 54 -7.98 5.07 -11.95
N ALA A 55 -8.53 5.25 -13.16
CA ALA A 55 -7.74 5.23 -14.40
C ALA A 55 -6.65 6.31 -14.46
N ASP A 56 -6.85 7.41 -13.75
CA ASP A 56 -5.89 8.51 -13.69
C ASP A 56 -4.63 8.14 -12.92
N ILE A 57 -4.72 7.35 -11.84
CA ILE A 57 -3.60 7.06 -10.93
C ILE A 57 -3.10 5.62 -10.95
N LEU A 58 -3.96 4.62 -11.23
CA LEU A 58 -3.64 3.21 -11.01
C LEU A 58 -2.39 2.76 -11.78
N GLY A 59 -2.23 3.22 -13.03
CA GLY A 59 -1.04 2.91 -13.83
C GLY A 59 0.27 3.40 -13.20
N LEU A 60 0.26 4.58 -12.57
CA LEU A 60 1.42 5.08 -11.82
C LEU A 60 1.66 4.28 -10.54
N ASN A 61 0.58 3.96 -9.80
CA ASN A 61 0.62 3.18 -8.58
C ASN A 61 1.29 1.82 -8.81
N LEU A 62 0.82 1.07 -9.81
CA LEU A 62 1.34 -0.27 -10.13
C LEU A 62 2.82 -0.23 -10.53
N ARG A 63 3.21 0.72 -11.40
CA ARG A 63 4.61 0.89 -11.83
C ARG A 63 5.51 1.30 -10.66
N HIS A 64 5.02 2.15 -9.75
CA HIS A 64 5.76 2.56 -8.55
C HIS A 64 6.04 1.36 -7.64
N HIS A 65 5.01 0.60 -7.27
CA HIS A 65 5.16 -0.56 -6.38
C HIS A 65 5.96 -1.69 -7.03
N TYR A 66 5.87 -1.86 -8.35
CA TYR A 66 6.73 -2.79 -9.09
C TYR A 66 8.22 -2.40 -9.00
N ARG A 67 8.54 -1.12 -9.21
CA ARG A 67 9.91 -0.60 -9.05
C ARG A 67 10.40 -0.77 -7.61
N LEU A 68 9.53 -0.53 -6.63
CA LEU A 68 9.85 -0.68 -5.22
C LEU A 68 10.20 -2.14 -4.85
N GLY A 69 9.59 -3.12 -5.52
CA GLY A 69 9.99 -4.54 -5.43
C GLY A 69 8.85 -5.54 -5.46
N PHE A 70 7.58 -5.10 -5.42
CA PHE A 70 6.43 -5.99 -5.48
C PHE A 70 6.36 -6.75 -6.81
N ARG A 71 5.94 -8.01 -6.75
CA ARG A 71 5.75 -8.85 -7.94
C ARG A 71 4.38 -9.49 -8.02
N ARG A 72 3.60 -9.49 -6.94
CA ARG A 72 2.27 -10.10 -6.89
C ARG A 72 1.22 -9.05 -6.56
N PHE A 73 0.31 -8.82 -7.48
CA PHE A 73 -0.75 -7.82 -7.39
C PHE A 73 -2.11 -8.52 -7.43
N PHE A 74 -2.95 -8.21 -6.45
CA PHE A 74 -4.32 -8.68 -6.35
C PHE A 74 -5.23 -7.47 -6.37
N ILE A 75 -5.95 -7.31 -7.47
CA ILE A 75 -6.77 -6.13 -7.74
C ILE A 75 -8.22 -6.60 -7.85
N LEU A 76 -9.04 -6.16 -6.91
CA LEU A 76 -10.48 -6.30 -6.97
C LEU A 76 -11.05 -4.97 -7.48
N ASP A 77 -11.62 -4.98 -8.68
CA ASP A 77 -12.25 -3.82 -9.28
C ASP A 77 -13.73 -3.79 -8.93
N ASN A 78 -14.16 -2.75 -8.23
CA ASN A 78 -15.53 -2.54 -7.76
C ASN A 78 -16.44 -1.99 -8.88
N ASN A 79 -16.44 -2.67 -10.03
CA ASN A 79 -17.23 -2.32 -11.21
C ASN A 79 -16.87 -0.94 -11.82
N SER A 80 -15.60 -0.63 -12.00
CA SER A 80 -15.16 0.60 -12.65
C SER A 80 -15.79 0.76 -14.04
N THR A 81 -16.07 2.00 -14.40
CA THR A 81 -16.72 2.43 -15.64
C THR A 81 -15.82 3.34 -16.48
N ASP A 82 -14.65 3.68 -15.97
CA ASP A 82 -13.63 4.47 -16.63
C ASP A 82 -12.54 3.59 -17.28
N GLY A 83 -11.34 4.15 -17.48
CA GLY A 83 -10.17 3.48 -18.05
C GLY A 83 -9.41 2.51 -17.12
N THR A 84 -9.92 2.19 -15.93
CA THR A 84 -9.16 1.45 -14.89
C THR A 84 -8.65 0.10 -15.38
N ALA A 85 -9.51 -0.67 -16.08
CA ALA A 85 -9.13 -1.98 -16.61
C ALA A 85 -8.03 -1.89 -17.69
N GLN A 86 -8.04 -0.82 -18.48
CA GLN A 86 -7.06 -0.57 -19.54
C GLN A 86 -5.67 -0.29 -18.95
N GLU A 87 -5.58 0.46 -17.84
CA GLU A 87 -4.31 0.70 -17.15
C GLU A 87 -3.68 -0.60 -16.61
N ILE A 88 -4.50 -1.53 -16.12
CA ILE A 88 -4.03 -2.85 -15.65
C ILE A 88 -3.46 -3.65 -16.83
N GLU A 89 -4.13 -3.64 -17.98
CA GLU A 89 -3.67 -4.33 -19.18
C GLU A 89 -2.37 -3.72 -19.76
N LEU A 90 -2.24 -2.39 -19.72
CA LEU A 90 -0.98 -1.72 -20.07
C LEU A 90 0.15 -2.14 -19.13
N PHE A 91 -0.12 -2.18 -17.82
CA PHE A 91 0.86 -2.61 -16.84
C PHE A 91 1.28 -4.08 -17.01
N ARG A 92 0.36 -5.00 -17.36
CA ARG A 92 0.70 -6.40 -17.71
C ARG A 92 1.74 -6.47 -18.84
N LYS A 93 1.63 -5.60 -19.84
CA LYS A 93 2.56 -5.54 -20.98
C LYS A 93 3.90 -4.93 -20.59
N ASP A 94 3.88 -3.87 -19.79
CA ASP A 94 5.08 -3.14 -19.38
C ASP A 94 5.92 -3.87 -18.33
N ALA A 95 5.29 -4.75 -17.54
CA ALA A 95 5.92 -5.48 -16.43
C ALA A 95 5.65 -7.00 -16.51
N PRO A 96 6.13 -7.71 -17.55
CA PRO A 96 5.83 -9.14 -17.74
C PRO A 96 6.23 -10.07 -16.56
N PRO A 97 7.22 -9.74 -15.70
CA PRO A 97 7.49 -10.52 -14.49
C PRO A 97 6.53 -10.27 -13.31
N ALA A 98 5.53 -9.40 -13.45
CA ALA A 98 4.52 -9.17 -12.43
C ALA A 98 3.37 -10.18 -12.59
N ASP A 99 3.05 -10.90 -11.52
CA ASP A 99 1.86 -11.72 -11.41
C ASP A 99 0.68 -10.84 -11.01
N ILE A 100 -0.34 -10.78 -11.87
CA ILE A 100 -1.51 -9.92 -11.66
C ILE A 100 -2.78 -10.76 -11.65
N PHE A 101 -3.40 -10.82 -10.47
CA PHE A 101 -4.78 -11.27 -10.29
C PHE A 101 -5.70 -10.06 -10.37
N TYR A 102 -6.60 -10.08 -11.34
CA TYR A 102 -7.59 -9.04 -11.54
C TYR A 102 -8.96 -9.71 -11.56
N ALA A 103 -9.87 -9.20 -10.74
CA ALA A 103 -11.26 -9.65 -10.70
C ALA A 103 -12.18 -8.44 -10.66
N GLN A 104 -13.28 -8.51 -11.41
CA GLN A 104 -14.32 -7.48 -11.40
C GLN A 104 -15.48 -7.93 -10.50
N ASP A 105 -15.86 -7.07 -9.58
CA ASP A 105 -16.98 -7.24 -8.68
C ASP A 105 -18.15 -6.36 -9.13
N TYR A 106 -19.18 -6.99 -9.70
CA TYR A 106 -20.39 -6.33 -10.17
C TYR A 106 -21.40 -6.00 -9.07
N GLN A 107 -21.12 -6.37 -7.81
CA GLN A 107 -22.00 -6.05 -6.70
C GLN A 107 -21.86 -4.57 -6.31
N ASP A 108 -22.90 -3.80 -6.64
CA ASP A 108 -23.02 -2.38 -6.32
C ASP A 108 -23.36 -2.16 -4.82
N ALA A 109 -22.39 -2.49 -3.95
CA ALA A 109 -22.50 -2.31 -2.51
C ALA A 109 -21.13 -1.95 -1.90
N TYR A 110 -21.13 -0.96 -1.01
CA TYR A 110 -19.92 -0.51 -0.30
C TYR A 110 -19.63 -1.41 0.90
N TYR A 111 -19.06 -2.59 0.62
CA TYR A 111 -18.63 -3.56 1.64
C TYR A 111 -17.11 -3.72 1.67
N GLN A 112 -16.38 -2.61 1.69
CA GLN A 112 -14.91 -2.59 1.58
C GLN A 112 -14.22 -3.57 2.52
N ALA A 113 -14.57 -3.58 3.82
CA ALA A 113 -13.95 -4.49 4.79
C ALA A 113 -14.15 -5.97 4.43
N ALA A 114 -15.39 -6.38 4.12
CA ALA A 114 -15.70 -7.75 3.76
C ALA A 114 -15.06 -8.16 2.42
N LYS A 115 -15.06 -7.26 1.42
CA LYS A 115 -14.43 -7.48 0.11
C LYS A 115 -12.91 -7.66 0.25
N MET A 116 -12.26 -6.83 1.08
CA MET A 116 -10.82 -6.96 1.34
C MET A 116 -10.47 -8.22 2.12
N GLN A 117 -11.29 -8.62 3.09
CA GLN A 117 -11.11 -9.88 3.80
C GLN A 117 -11.25 -11.09 2.87
N ALA A 118 -12.24 -11.08 1.97
CA ALA A 118 -12.41 -12.12 0.96
C ALA A 118 -11.22 -12.17 -0.01
N LEU A 119 -10.72 -11.00 -0.45
CA LEU A 119 -9.53 -10.91 -1.31
C LEU A 119 -8.27 -11.44 -0.60
N GLN A 120 -8.08 -11.14 0.69
CA GLN A 120 -7.00 -11.69 1.51
C GLN A 120 -7.08 -13.22 1.56
N GLN A 121 -8.25 -13.76 1.93
CA GLN A 121 -8.45 -15.21 2.01
C GLN A 121 -8.20 -15.89 0.65
N PHE A 122 -8.65 -15.27 -0.43
CA PHE A 122 -8.37 -15.74 -1.78
C PHE A 122 -6.87 -15.76 -2.07
N ALA A 123 -6.16 -14.64 -1.83
CA ALA A 123 -4.73 -14.54 -2.10
C ALA A 123 -3.92 -15.58 -1.31
N GLU A 124 -4.22 -15.76 -0.02
CA GLU A 124 -3.57 -16.78 0.82
C GLU A 124 -3.85 -18.20 0.31
N THR A 125 -5.10 -18.50 -0.03
CA THR A 125 -5.50 -19.83 -0.52
C THR A 125 -4.87 -20.12 -1.88
N TYR A 126 -4.86 -19.13 -2.77
CA TYR A 126 -4.35 -19.24 -4.12
C TYR A 126 -2.82 -19.45 -4.11
N LEU A 127 -2.10 -18.65 -3.31
CA LEU A 127 -0.63 -18.65 -3.32
C LEU A 127 0.01 -19.67 -2.37
N ARG A 128 -0.74 -20.34 -1.49
CA ARG A 128 -0.14 -21.33 -0.55
C ARG A 128 0.57 -22.50 -1.25
N HIS A 129 0.23 -22.74 -2.51
CA HIS A 129 0.76 -23.82 -3.33
C HIS A 129 1.91 -23.37 -4.26
N ASP A 130 2.22 -22.08 -4.28
CA ASP A 130 3.39 -21.56 -4.99
C ASP A 130 4.66 -22.22 -4.45
N ALA A 131 5.68 -22.36 -5.31
CA ALA A 131 7.01 -22.78 -4.87
C ALA A 131 7.61 -21.82 -3.82
N ASN A 132 7.21 -20.54 -3.84
CA ASN A 132 7.62 -19.51 -2.90
C ASN A 132 6.43 -18.65 -2.46
N PRO A 133 5.53 -19.14 -1.58
CA PRO A 133 4.36 -18.38 -1.12
C PRO A 133 4.77 -17.02 -0.54
N PRO A 134 3.93 -15.98 -0.60
CA PRO A 134 4.26 -14.69 -0.01
C PRO A 134 4.33 -14.79 1.50
N ASP A 135 5.34 -14.13 2.08
CA ASP A 135 5.49 -13.99 3.53
C ASP A 135 4.58 -12.90 4.10
N TRP A 136 4.22 -11.90 3.28
CA TRP A 136 3.47 -10.73 3.71
C TRP A 136 2.38 -10.36 2.71
N ILE A 137 1.28 -9.81 3.24
CA ILE A 137 0.20 -9.18 2.49
C ILE A 137 0.15 -7.71 2.88
N PHE A 138 0.19 -6.85 1.86
CA PHE A 138 0.07 -5.39 1.97
C PHE A 138 -1.28 -4.96 1.45
N PHE A 139 -1.89 -3.99 2.11
CA PHE A 139 -3.14 -3.38 1.71
C PHE A 139 -2.90 -1.91 1.40
N VAL A 140 -3.24 -1.48 0.19
CA VAL A 140 -2.96 -0.13 -0.32
C VAL A 140 -4.13 0.30 -1.22
N ASP A 141 -4.62 1.53 -1.05
CA ASP A 141 -5.64 2.07 -1.97
C ASP A 141 -4.97 2.61 -3.25
N ALA A 142 -5.74 2.81 -4.33
CA ALA A 142 -5.18 3.21 -5.63
C ALA A 142 -4.46 4.55 -5.60
N ASP A 143 -4.87 5.47 -4.72
CA ASP A 143 -4.29 6.80 -4.55
C ASP A 143 -3.10 6.86 -3.57
N GLU A 144 -2.66 5.70 -3.08
CA GLU A 144 -1.67 5.58 -2.00
C GLU A 144 -0.36 4.94 -2.44
N PHE A 145 0.76 5.55 -2.05
CA PHE A 145 2.10 5.07 -2.43
C PHE A 145 2.96 4.72 -1.23
N ILE A 146 3.44 3.47 -1.15
CA ILE A 146 4.47 3.09 -0.19
C ILE A 146 5.77 3.79 -0.58
N THR A 147 6.33 4.58 0.32
CA THR A 147 7.50 5.40 0.03
C THR A 147 8.57 5.28 1.12
N CYS A 148 9.83 5.22 0.70
CA CYS A 148 10.98 5.26 1.60
C CYS A 148 11.53 6.70 1.65
N CYS A 149 10.78 7.60 2.29
CA CYS A 149 11.01 9.05 2.26
C CYS A 149 12.18 9.56 3.12
N HIS A 150 13.32 8.85 3.16
CA HIS A 150 14.46 9.27 3.96
C HIS A 150 15.76 9.31 3.15
N THR A 151 16.55 10.37 3.31
CA THR A 151 17.86 10.56 2.67
C THR A 151 18.97 9.66 3.24
N GLY A 152 18.70 8.86 4.27
CA GLY A 152 19.67 7.87 4.75
C GLY A 152 19.81 6.72 3.75
N PRO A 153 21.04 6.29 3.37
CA PRO A 153 21.26 5.25 2.35
C PRO A 153 20.63 3.89 2.69
N LYS A 154 20.19 3.71 3.94
CA LYS A 154 19.68 2.45 4.49
C LYS A 154 18.16 2.40 4.62
N ALA A 155 17.39 3.30 4.00
CA ALA A 155 15.92 3.28 4.15
C ALA A 155 15.32 1.95 3.65
N GLY A 156 15.71 1.51 2.45
CA GLY A 156 15.31 0.21 1.91
C GLY A 156 15.85 -0.96 2.73
N GLU A 157 17.09 -0.89 3.22
CA GLU A 157 17.67 -1.91 4.10
C GLU A 157 16.90 -2.05 5.42
N LYS A 158 16.49 -0.94 6.04
CA LYS A 158 15.71 -0.94 7.28
C LYS A 158 14.34 -1.57 7.05
N PHE A 159 13.68 -1.22 5.94
CA PHE A 159 12.41 -1.84 5.57
C PHE A 159 12.59 -3.35 5.35
N ALA A 160 13.60 -3.75 4.58
CA ALA A 160 13.91 -5.14 4.32
C ALA A 160 14.17 -5.93 5.61
N ARG A 161 14.93 -5.36 6.56
CA ARG A 161 15.19 -6.00 7.87
C ARG A 161 13.90 -6.36 8.61
N VAL A 162 12.90 -5.48 8.58
CA VAL A 162 11.60 -5.75 9.22
C VAL A 162 10.88 -6.90 8.53
N LEU A 163 10.88 -6.93 7.19
CA LEU A 163 10.23 -8.01 6.44
C LEU A 163 10.90 -9.37 6.66
N THR A 164 12.23 -9.37 6.78
CA THR A 164 13.02 -10.58 6.99
C THR A 164 13.10 -11.01 8.45
N ASP A 165 12.63 -10.19 9.40
CA ASP A 165 12.61 -10.57 10.82
C ASP A 165 11.60 -11.72 11.02
N PRO A 166 12.05 -12.91 11.45
CA PRO A 166 11.19 -14.06 11.63
C PRO A 166 10.26 -13.91 12.84
N GLN A 167 10.37 -12.87 13.67
CA GLN A 167 9.46 -12.55 14.77
C GLN A 167 8.43 -11.47 14.39
N ALA A 168 8.68 -10.69 13.34
CA ALA A 168 7.73 -9.69 12.88
C ALA A 168 6.48 -10.34 12.28
N ARG A 169 5.30 -9.89 12.71
CA ARG A 169 3.98 -10.39 12.27
C ARG A 169 3.08 -9.29 11.70
N LEU A 170 3.30 -8.07 12.15
CA LEU A 170 2.56 -6.88 11.79
C LEU A 170 3.56 -5.77 11.48
N LEU A 171 3.37 -5.12 10.35
CA LEU A 171 4.08 -3.91 9.99
C LEU A 171 3.07 -2.77 9.89
N VAL A 172 3.24 -1.75 10.73
CA VAL A 172 2.57 -0.46 10.56
C VAL A 172 3.51 0.43 9.75
N PHE A 173 3.09 0.87 8.57
CA PHE A 173 3.94 1.64 7.67
C PHE A 173 3.29 2.94 7.22
N HIS A 174 4.12 3.81 6.65
CA HIS A 174 3.72 5.09 6.10
C HIS A 174 3.57 5.01 4.60
N TRP A 175 2.62 5.80 4.10
CA TRP A 175 2.33 5.93 2.69
C TRP A 175 2.17 7.41 2.31
N ALA A 176 2.22 7.71 1.03
CA ALA A 176 1.98 9.03 0.47
C ALA A 176 0.68 9.04 -0.31
N GLN A 177 -0.27 9.89 0.11
CA GLN A 177 -1.42 10.22 -0.70
C GLN A 177 -1.02 11.27 -1.71
N ALA A 178 -1.34 11.03 -2.98
CA ALA A 178 -1.10 11.99 -4.03
C ALA A 178 -2.46 12.42 -4.59
N ALA A 179 -2.88 13.64 -4.26
CA ALA A 179 -3.94 14.28 -5.01
C ALA A 179 -3.34 14.93 -6.26
N LEU A 180 -3.98 14.77 -7.42
CA LEU A 180 -3.62 15.43 -8.68
C LEU A 180 -3.93 16.93 -8.65
N VAL A 181 -3.32 17.66 -7.72
CA VAL A 181 -3.35 19.11 -7.69
C VAL A 181 -1.94 19.69 -7.57
N THR A 182 -1.74 20.89 -8.11
CA THR A 182 -0.47 21.63 -8.00
C THR A 182 0.02 21.70 -6.56
N SER A 183 1.33 21.71 -6.37
CA SER A 183 1.93 21.62 -5.03
C SER A 183 1.74 22.88 -4.19
N THR A 184 1.45 24.01 -4.84
CA THR A 184 1.23 25.32 -4.21
C THR A 184 -0.16 25.89 -4.52
N PRO A 185 -0.80 26.58 -3.55
CA PRO A 185 -2.03 27.34 -3.80
C PRO A 185 -1.85 28.47 -4.85
N PRO A 186 -2.88 28.82 -5.63
CA PRO A 186 -4.19 28.15 -5.69
C PRO A 186 -4.06 26.77 -6.34
N TYR A 187 -4.60 25.75 -5.68
CA TYR A 187 -4.54 24.37 -6.15
C TYR A 187 -5.30 24.22 -7.46
N ARG A 188 -4.65 23.67 -8.48
CA ARG A 188 -5.26 23.35 -9.79
C ARG A 188 -5.03 21.90 -10.12
N LEU A 189 -5.95 21.28 -10.85
CA LEU A 189 -5.73 19.94 -11.38
C LEU A 189 -4.44 19.91 -12.20
N THR A 190 -3.64 18.88 -11.97
CA THR A 190 -2.40 18.61 -12.69
C THR A 190 -2.44 17.18 -13.25
N ALA A 191 -1.37 16.73 -13.88
CA ALA A 191 -1.24 15.38 -14.42
C ALA A 191 -0.07 14.64 -13.77
N PHE A 192 -0.16 13.31 -13.74
CA PHE A 192 0.95 12.48 -13.28
C PHE A 192 2.13 12.56 -14.25
N GLY A 193 3.33 12.71 -13.68
CA GLY A 193 4.57 12.54 -14.41
C GLY A 193 4.92 11.06 -14.62
N PRO A 194 6.08 10.77 -15.24
CA PRO A 194 6.54 9.39 -15.47
C PRO A 194 6.79 8.56 -14.20
N SER A 195 7.03 9.25 -13.08
CA SER A 195 7.23 8.66 -11.75
C SER A 195 6.68 9.58 -10.66
N LEU A 196 6.40 9.05 -9.46
CA LEU A 196 5.87 9.85 -8.36
C LEU A 196 6.82 10.99 -7.94
N ALA A 197 8.14 10.81 -8.10
CA ALA A 197 9.12 11.85 -7.81
C ALA A 197 9.13 12.99 -8.86
N GLU A 198 8.60 12.74 -10.06
CA GLU A 198 8.49 13.72 -11.15
C GLU A 198 7.06 14.28 -11.26
N THR A 199 6.11 13.74 -10.51
CA THR A 199 4.74 14.24 -10.43
C THR A 199 4.69 15.48 -9.55
N GLU A 200 4.23 16.59 -10.11
CA GLU A 200 3.79 17.71 -9.30
C GLU A 200 2.49 17.30 -8.58
N CYS A 201 2.52 17.16 -7.25
CA CYS A 201 1.34 16.89 -6.47
C CYS A 201 1.41 17.61 -5.11
N ALA A 202 0.26 17.97 -4.57
CA ALA A 202 0.18 18.38 -3.17
C ALA A 202 0.42 17.16 -2.27
N VAL A 203 1.39 17.28 -1.37
CA VAL A 203 1.65 16.27 -0.33
C VAL A 203 1.39 16.89 1.02
N TRP A 204 0.48 16.30 1.79
CA TRP A 204 0.12 16.84 3.10
C TRP A 204 1.27 16.72 4.11
N PRO A 205 1.61 17.78 4.86
CA PRO A 205 2.75 17.76 5.77
C PRO A 205 2.52 16.93 7.05
N ALA A 206 1.27 16.64 7.40
CA ALA A 206 0.90 15.89 8.60
C ALA A 206 -0.11 14.78 8.28
N MET A 207 -0.03 13.66 9.01
CA MET A 207 -0.99 12.58 8.89
C MET A 207 -2.24 12.88 9.72
N ARG A 208 -3.44 12.54 9.23
CA ARG A 208 -4.61 12.40 10.11
C ARG A 208 -4.42 11.16 11.00
N GLN A 209 -5.03 11.14 12.17
CA GLN A 209 -4.71 10.17 13.24
C GLN A 209 -5.03 8.71 12.90
N GLU A 210 -5.91 8.47 11.93
CA GLU A 210 -6.46 7.15 11.58
C GLU A 210 -5.89 6.57 10.27
N VAL A 211 -4.82 7.16 9.73
CA VAL A 211 -4.40 6.92 8.33
C VAL A 211 -3.16 6.03 8.24
N THR A 212 -2.87 5.22 9.26
CA THR A 212 -1.82 4.21 9.18
C THR A 212 -2.30 3.04 8.32
N LYS A 213 -1.39 2.45 7.54
CA LYS A 213 -1.63 1.19 6.81
C LYS A 213 -0.88 0.07 7.46
N VAL A 214 -1.44 -1.13 7.35
CA VAL A 214 -0.86 -2.34 7.91
C VAL A 214 -0.48 -3.33 6.83
N ALA A 215 0.58 -4.08 7.09
CA ALA A 215 0.89 -5.30 6.36
C ALA A 215 0.96 -6.47 7.36
N LEU A 216 0.43 -7.60 6.95
CA LEU A 216 0.25 -8.79 7.79
C LEU A 216 1.15 -9.90 7.28
N ARG A 217 1.78 -10.63 8.21
CA ARG A 217 2.50 -11.85 7.87
C ARG A 217 1.50 -12.99 7.65
N THR A 218 1.67 -13.73 6.56
CA THR A 218 0.82 -14.86 6.22
C THR A 218 1.03 -16.03 7.19
N GLY A 219 0.01 -16.89 7.33
CA GLY A 219 0.10 -18.11 8.14
C GLY A 219 -0.08 -17.94 9.66
N TYR A 220 -0.43 -16.74 10.13
CA TYR A 220 -0.68 -16.45 11.56
C TYR A 220 -2.16 -16.18 11.88
N GLY A 221 -3.06 -16.30 10.90
CA GLY A 221 -4.49 -16.07 11.09
C GLY A 221 -4.86 -14.61 11.41
N LEU A 222 -4.01 -13.66 11.00
CA LEU A 222 -4.28 -12.23 11.18
C LEU A 222 -5.21 -11.72 10.07
N THR A 223 -6.15 -10.86 10.41
CA THR A 223 -7.04 -10.19 9.43
C THR A 223 -7.09 -8.69 9.66
N THR A 224 -7.44 -7.91 8.63
CA THR A 224 -7.61 -6.45 8.78
C THR A 224 -9.02 -6.09 9.22
N GLY A 225 -9.14 -5.23 10.23
CA GLY A 225 -10.36 -4.49 10.57
C GLY A 225 -10.42 -3.14 9.85
N GLN A 226 -11.63 -2.69 9.51
CA GLN A 226 -11.91 -1.45 8.75
C GLN A 226 -11.07 -1.25 7.47
N GLY A 227 -11.16 -2.19 6.54
CA GLY A 227 -10.73 -2.00 5.15
C GLY A 227 -9.23 -2.12 4.89
N ASN A 228 -8.37 -1.60 5.77
CA ASN A 228 -6.88 -1.68 5.71
C ASN A 228 -6.14 -0.91 6.84
N HIS A 229 -6.86 -0.35 7.82
CA HIS A 229 -6.28 0.55 8.82
C HIS A 229 -6.00 -0.10 10.18
N PHE A 230 -6.75 -1.16 10.53
CA PHE A 230 -6.63 -1.84 11.82
C PHE A 230 -6.44 -3.35 11.63
N VAL A 231 -5.98 -4.03 12.67
CA VAL A 231 -5.85 -5.49 12.71
C VAL A 231 -6.85 -6.02 13.71
N GLU A 232 -7.56 -7.07 13.33
CA GLU A 232 -8.47 -7.86 14.16
C GLU A 232 -7.92 -9.28 14.35
#